data_AF-A0A268TCT5-F1
#
_entry.id   AF-A0A268TCT5-F1
#
_cell.length_a   1.000
_cell.length_b   1.000
_cell.length_c   1.000
_cell.angle_alpha   90.00
_cell.angle_beta   90.00
_cell.angle_gamma   90.00
#
_symmetry.space_group_name_H-M   'P 1'
#
loop_
_entity.id
_entity.type
_entity.pdbx_description
1 polymer ?
#
loop_
_entity_poly.entity_id
_entity_poly.type
_entity_poly.pdbx_seq_one_letter_code
_entity_poly.pdbx_strand_id
1 'polypeptide(L)' 'MTLIIENVKDEFVPAFRDLAKSAQADIKENQSREIPNQETLEAMRESEDILQEIKAGKRKPFENWAEAKKALLA' A
#
# COMPACT_ATOMS: atom_id res chain seq x y z
N MET A 1 -5.55 31.86 -5.97
CA MET A 1 -6.94 31.35 -5.85
C MET A 1 -6.85 29.83 -5.87
N THR A 2 -7.60 29.13 -5.02
CA THR A 2 -7.50 27.67 -4.87
C THR A 2 -8.89 27.08 -5.01
N LEU A 3 -9.01 26.03 -5.84
CA LEU A 3 -10.25 25.26 -6.01
C LEU A 3 -10.08 23.94 -5.27
N ILE A 4 -11.05 23.58 -4.43
CA ILE A 4 -11.11 22.29 -3.74
C ILE A 4 -12.33 21.54 -4.27
N ILE A 5 -12.13 20.29 -4.67
CA ILE A 5 -13.19 19.42 -5.19
C ILE A 5 -13.25 18.19 -4.29
N GLU A 6 -14.41 17.96 -3.67
CA GLU A 6 -14.65 16.86 -2.73
C GLU A 6 -15.66 15.87 -3.31
N ASN A 7 -15.68 14.63 -2.81
CA ASN A 7 -16.58 13.55 -3.24
C ASN A 7 -16.50 13.22 -4.74
N VAL A 8 -15.31 13.34 -5.31
CA VAL A 8 -15.03 12.94 -6.69
C VAL A 8 -14.84 11.43 -6.74
N LYS A 9 -15.55 10.74 -7.64
CA LYS A 9 -15.26 9.33 -7.90
C LYS A 9 -13.90 9.17 -8.58
N ASP A 10 -13.17 8.11 -8.27
CA ASP A 10 -11.83 7.85 -8.80
C ASP A 10 -11.74 7.90 -10.33
N GLU A 11 -12.81 7.50 -11.03
CA GLU A 11 -12.90 7.55 -12.51
C GLU A 11 -12.74 8.97 -13.08
N PHE A 12 -13.08 10.01 -12.32
CA PHE A 12 -13.00 11.41 -12.76
C PHE A 12 -11.71 12.12 -12.35
N VAL A 13 -10.91 11.54 -11.43
CA VAL A 13 -9.64 12.13 -10.96
C VAL A 13 -8.68 12.43 -12.11
N PRO A 14 -8.50 11.55 -13.13
CA PRO A 14 -7.63 11.84 -14.27
C PRO A 14 -8.06 13.08 -15.06
N ALA A 15 -9.37 13.28 -15.26
CA ALA A 15 -9.90 14.42 -16.00
C ALA A 15 -9.60 15.75 -15.27
N PHE A 16 -9.73 15.78 -13.94
CA PHE A 16 -9.36 16.95 -13.14
C PHE A 16 -7.85 17.20 -13.12
N ARG A 17 -7.04 16.13 -13.14
CA ARG A 17 -5.59 16.25 -13.23
C ARG A 17 -5.17 16.90 -14.55
N ASP A 18 -5.77 16.49 -15.67
CA ASP A 18 -5.46 17.08 -16.98
C ASP A 18 -5.94 18.53 -17.09
N LEU A 19 -7.12 18.84 -16.52
CA LEU A 19 -7.61 20.21 -16.41
C LEU A 19 -6.62 21.10 -15.62
N ALA A 20 -6.19 20.67 -14.45
CA ALA A 20 -5.27 21.43 -13.62
C ALA A 20 -3.90 21.64 -14.31
N LYS A 21 -3.38 20.62 -15.01
CA LYS A 21 -2.17 20.77 -15.84
C LYS A 21 -2.33 21.81 -16.94
N SER A 22 -3.45 21.78 -17.67
CA SER A 22 -3.73 22.76 -18.73
C SER A 22 -3.82 24.20 -18.19
N ALA A 23 -4.31 24.35 -16.97
CA ALA A 23 -4.41 25.62 -16.26
C ALA A 23 -3.08 26.03 -15.57
N GLN A 24 -2.02 25.22 -15.69
CA GLN A 24 -0.74 25.41 -14.98
C GLN A 24 -0.92 25.55 -13.46
N ALA A 25 -1.88 24.82 -12.89
CA ALA A 25 -2.19 24.83 -11.47
C ALA A 25 -1.45 23.72 -10.72
N ASP A 26 -1.12 23.99 -9.45
CA ASP A 26 -0.53 23.02 -8.53
C ASP A 26 -1.62 22.03 -8.06
N ILE A 27 -1.29 20.73 -8.04
CA ILE A 27 -2.26 19.65 -7.77
C ILE A 27 -1.91 18.97 -6.46
N LYS A 28 -2.87 18.94 -5.53
CA LYS A 28 -2.78 18.17 -4.29
C LYS A 28 -3.94 17.18 -4.21
N GLU A 29 -3.67 15.94 -4.60
CA GLU A 29 -4.63 14.84 -4.46
C GLU A 29 -4.50 14.22 -3.07
N ASN A 30 -5.61 14.21 -2.32
CA ASN A 30 -5.67 13.53 -1.04
C ASN A 30 -6.22 12.12 -1.30
N GLN A 31 -5.34 11.13 -1.41
CA GLN A 31 -5.78 9.75 -1.55
C GLN A 31 -6.53 9.37 -0.28
N SER A 32 -7.80 9.04 -0.42
CA SER A 32 -8.53 8.29 0.60
C SER A 32 -7.77 7.00 0.80
N ARG A 33 -7.03 6.91 1.91
CA ARG A 33 -6.43 5.64 2.32
C ARG A 33 -7.59 4.68 2.49
N GLU A 34 -7.66 3.64 1.67
CA GLU A 34 -8.58 2.54 1.92
C GLU A 34 -8.38 2.12 3.38
N ILE A 35 -9.45 2.21 4.16
CA ILE A 35 -9.42 1.71 5.54
C ILE A 35 -9.29 0.20 5.37
N PRO A 36 -8.18 -0.43 5.80
CA PRO A 36 -8.02 -1.86 5.66
C PRO A 36 -9.20 -2.55 6.33
N ASN A 37 -9.83 -3.48 5.60
CA ASN A 37 -10.90 -4.28 6.16
C ASN A 37 -10.35 -5.12 7.35
N GLN A 38 -11.25 -5.66 8.17
CA GLN A 38 -10.87 -6.38 9.39
C GLN A 38 -9.91 -7.56 9.09
N GLU A 39 -10.14 -8.27 7.98
CA GLU A 39 -9.27 -9.35 7.51
C GLU A 39 -7.84 -8.87 7.21
N THR A 40 -7.70 -7.73 6.53
CA THR A 40 -6.39 -7.12 6.25
C THR A 40 -5.69 -6.69 7.54
N LEU A 41 -6.42 -6.16 8.52
CA LEU A 41 -5.87 -5.79 9.82
C LEU A 41 -5.37 -7.00 10.62
N GLU A 42 -6.09 -8.12 10.57
CA GLU A 42 -5.68 -9.38 11.20
C GLU A 42 -4.44 -9.94 10.52
N ALA A 43 -4.41 -10.00 9.19
CA ALA A 43 -3.25 -10.45 8.43
C ALA A 43 -1.99 -9.60 8.69
N MET A 44 -2.15 -8.28 8.88
CA MET A 44 -1.04 -7.39 9.25
C MET A 44 -0.48 -7.71 10.63
N ARG A 45 -1.32 -8.03 11.62
CA ARG A 45 -0.86 -8.44 12.96
C ARG A 45 -0.14 -9.77 12.92
N GLU A 46 -0.72 -10.75 12.24
CA GLU A 46 -0.09 -12.07 12.09
C GLU A 46 1.28 -11.96 11.42
N SER A 47 1.40 -11.12 10.39
CA SER A 47 2.67 -10.87 9.73
C SER A 47 3.70 -10.24 10.67
N GLU A 48 3.29 -9.30 11.52
CA GLU A 48 4.15 -8.65 12.49
C GLU A 48 4.66 -9.63 13.56
N ASP A 49 3.77 -10.47 14.11
CA ASP A 49 4.14 -11.52 15.07
C ASP A 49 5.17 -12.49 14.47
N ILE A 50 4.95 -12.97 13.24
CA ILE A 50 5.88 -13.87 12.55
C ILE A 50 7.23 -13.19 12.35
N LEU A 51 7.26 -11.92 11.95
CA LEU A 51 8.50 -11.15 11.80
C LEU A 51 9.25 -11.01 13.13
N GLN A 52 8.55 -10.79 14.23
CA GLN A 52 9.15 -10.74 15.56
C GLN A 52 9.75 -12.08 15.97
N GLU A 53 9.06 -13.19 15.72
CA GLU A 53 9.57 -14.54 16.00
C GLU A 53 10.81 -14.89 15.18
N ILE A 54 10.86 -14.47 13.91
CA ILE A 54 12.03 -14.62 13.04
C ILE A 54 13.19 -13.78 13.56
N LYS A 55 12.96 -12.51 13.92
CA LYS A 55 13.98 -11.62 14.50
C LYS A 55 14.51 -12.14 15.83
N ALA A 56 13.64 -12.72 16.66
CA ALA A 56 14.01 -13.33 17.93
C ALA A 56 14.72 -14.68 17.77
N GLY A 57 14.86 -15.19 16.53
CA GLY A 57 15.50 -16.48 16.24
C GLY A 57 14.69 -17.69 16.66
N LYS A 58 13.42 -17.51 17.06
CA LYS A 58 12.51 -18.60 17.47
C LYS A 58 12.01 -19.40 16.27
N ARG A 59 11.90 -18.74 15.12
CA ARG A 59 11.43 -19.34 13.88
C ARG A 59 12.44 -19.10 12.77
N LYS A 60 12.81 -20.16 12.04
CA LYS A 60 13.59 -20.02 10.81
C LYS A 60 12.62 -19.71 9.67
N PRO A 61 12.89 -18.69 8.83
CA PRO A 61 12.05 -18.39 7.68
C PRO A 61 12.09 -19.50 6.61
N PHE A 62 13.18 -20.27 6.55
CA PHE A 62 13.35 -21.43 5.67
C PHE A 62 14.09 -22.54 6.42
N GLU A 63 13.78 -23.80 6.12
CA GLU A 63 14.48 -24.94 6.73
C GLU A 63 15.92 -25.09 6.21
N ASN A 64 16.13 -24.79 4.91
CA ASN A 64 17.43 -24.92 4.26
C ASN A 64 17.59 -23.94 3.08
N TRP A 65 18.82 -23.81 2.59
CA TRP A 65 19.17 -22.90 1.48
C TRP A 65 18.48 -23.26 0.15
N ALA A 66 18.21 -24.54 -0.10
CA ALA A 66 17.54 -24.95 -1.34
C ALA A 66 16.09 -24.45 -1.39
N GLU A 67 15.40 -24.47 -0.25
CA GLU A 67 14.07 -23.88 -0.10
C GLU A 67 14.08 -22.36 -0.24
N ALA A 68 15.01 -21.68 0.43
CA ALA A 68 15.17 -20.22 0.31
C ALA A 68 15.46 -19.80 -1.15
N LYS A 69 16.33 -20.53 -1.84
CA LYS A 69 16.67 -20.29 -3.25
C LYS A 69 15.45 -20.49 -4.16
N LYS A 70 14.62 -21.49 -3.89
CA LYS A 70 13.39 -21.73 -4.66
C LYS A 70 12.39 -20.59 -4.46
N ALA A 71 12.22 -20.09 -3.24
CA ALA A 71 11.31 -19.00 -2.93
C ALA A 71 11.75 -17.64 -3.53
N LEU A 72 13.06 -17.40 -3.64
CA LEU A 72 13.60 -16.16 -4.22
C LEU A 72 13.60 -16.11 -5.76
N LEU A 73 13.56 -17.28 -6.42
CA LEU A 73 13.62 -17.43 -7.87
C LEU A 73 12.25 -17.81 -8.49
N ALA A 74 11.20 -17.92 -7.68
CA ALA A 74 9.84 -18.23 -8.10
C ALA A 74 9.05 -16.96 -8.50
#